data_AF-A0A1G6M7X4-F1
#
_entry.id   AF-A0A1G6M7X4-F1
#
_cell.length_a   1.000
_cell.length_b   1.000
_cell.length_c   1.000
_cell.angle_alpha   90.00
_cell.angle_beta   90.00
_cell.angle_gamma   90.00
#
_symmetry.space_group_name_H-M   'P 1'
#
loop_
_entity.id
_entity.type
_entity.pdbx_description
1 polymer ?
#
loop_
_entity_poly.entity_id
_entity_poly.type
_entity_poly.pdbx_seq_one_letter_code
_entity_poly.pdbx_strand_id
1 'polypeptide(L)' 'MTTAAYETPVVDLHSYEVTEDFAWFSVFVVVLIALGATILLGAGIWCLVNGNGSFTGGLEWEGGLRVALECK' A
#
# COMPACT_ATOMS: atom_id res chain seq x y z
N MET A 1 -5.25 56.43 -19.05
CA MET A 1 -4.27 55.40 -18.68
C MET A 1 -5.04 54.32 -17.93
N THR A 2 -5.43 53.24 -18.63
CA THR A 2 -6.25 52.15 -18.05
C THR A 2 -5.30 51.09 -17.51
N THR A 3 -5.23 50.97 -16.18
CA THR A 3 -4.46 49.94 -15.49
C THR A 3 -5.23 48.62 -15.52
N ALA A 4 -4.75 47.62 -16.25
CA ALA A 4 -5.28 46.26 -16.18
C ALA A 4 -4.79 45.62 -14.88
N ALA A 5 -5.70 45.42 -13.91
CA ALA A 5 -5.42 44.62 -12.73
C ALA A 5 -5.48 43.15 -13.12
N TYR A 6 -4.45 42.37 -12.77
CA TYR A 6 -4.50 40.92 -12.86
C TYR A 6 -5.17 40.40 -11.60
N GLU A 7 -6.26 39.64 -11.75
CA GLU A 7 -6.87 38.91 -10.64
C GLU A 7 -6.14 37.56 -10.51
N THR A 8 -5.60 37.27 -9.33
CA THR A 8 -4.99 35.97 -9.05
C THR A 8 -6.06 34.95 -8.68
N PRO A 9 -5.96 33.69 -9.13
CA PRO A 9 -6.89 32.65 -8.72
C PRO A 9 -6.80 32.43 -7.21
N VAL A 10 -7.94 32.50 -6.53
CA VAL A 10 -8.05 32.14 -5.12
C VAL A 10 -7.99 30.62 -5.05
N VAL A 11 -6.92 30.08 -4.47
CA VAL A 11 -6.78 28.64 -4.28
C VAL A 11 -7.62 28.24 -3.07
N ASP A 12 -8.70 27.52 -3.32
CA ASP A 12 -9.55 26.99 -2.25
C ASP A 12 -8.84 25.80 -1.58
N LEU A 13 -8.32 26.02 -0.37
CA LEU A 13 -7.59 25.00 0.40
C LEU A 13 -8.49 23.86 0.89
N HIS A 14 -9.81 24.02 0.77
CA HIS A 14 -10.80 23.02 1.18
C HIS A 14 -11.21 22.04 0.08
N SER A 15 -10.87 22.33 -1.18
CA SER A 15 -11.04 21.39 -2.30
C SER A 15 -9.72 20.70 -2.59
N TYR A 16 -9.39 19.69 -1.81
CA TYR A 16 -8.45 18.65 -2.27
C TYR A 16 -9.16 17.88 -3.39
N GLU A 17 -9.02 18.37 -4.61
CA GLU A 17 -9.32 17.57 -5.79
C GLU A 17 -8.21 16.53 -5.89
N VAL A 18 -8.56 15.25 -5.76
CA VAL A 18 -7.64 14.14 -6.06
C VAL A 18 -7.26 14.30 -7.53
N THR A 19 -6.16 14.99 -7.81
CA THR A 19 -5.68 15.12 -9.18
C THR A 19 -5.34 13.73 -9.70
N GLU A 20 -5.65 13.46 -10.96
CA GLU A 20 -5.44 12.17 -11.65
C GLU A 20 -4.03 11.58 -11.40
N ASP A 21 -3.03 12.45 -11.19
CA ASP A 21 -1.65 12.08 -10.86
C ASP A 21 -1.51 11.27 -9.55
N PHE A 22 -2.34 11.52 -8.54
CA PHE A 22 -2.35 10.73 -7.30
C PHE A 22 -3.16 9.44 -7.41
N ALA A 23 -4.08 9.34 -8.39
CA ALA A 23 -4.89 8.15 -8.58
C ALA A 23 -4.02 6.95 -8.98
N TRP A 24 -3.05 7.14 -9.87
CA TRP A 24 -2.17 6.04 -10.30
C TRP A 24 -1.26 5.51 -9.18
N PHE A 25 -0.80 6.39 -8.28
CA PHE A 25 -0.04 5.97 -7.10
C PHE A 25 -0.85 5.05 -6.19
N SER A 26 -2.17 5.30 -6.05
CA SER A 26 -3.05 4.44 -5.27
C SER A 26 -3.18 3.03 -5.86
N VAL A 27 -3.23 2.89 -7.19
CA VAL A 27 -3.26 1.60 -7.89
C VAL A 27 -2.01 0.80 -7.56
N PHE A 28 -0.83 1.43 -7.63
CA PHE A 28 0.43 0.78 -7.27
C PHE A 28 0.42 0.25 -5.83
N VAL A 29 -0.05 1.05 -4.87
CA VAL A 29 -0.15 0.66 -3.47
C VAL A 29 -1.11 -0.53 -3.29
N VAL A 30 -2.29 -0.49 -3.92
CA VAL A 30 -3.27 -1.58 -3.85
C VAL A 30 -2.70 -2.88 -4.40
N VAL A 31 -1.92 -2.83 -5.48
CA VAL A 31 -1.26 -4.02 -6.05
C VAL A 31 -0.24 -4.62 -5.07
N LEU A 32 0.57 -3.79 -4.41
CA LEU A 32 1.53 -4.27 -3.40
C LEU A 32 0.83 -4.93 -2.21
N ILE A 33 -0.26 -4.33 -1.72
CA ILE A 33 -1.06 -4.88 -0.63
C ILE A 33 -1.70 -6.21 -1.05
N ALA A 34 -2.26 -6.27 -2.25
CA ALA A 34 -2.86 -7.50 -2.78
C ALA A 34 -1.84 -8.63 -2.88
N LEU A 35 -0.63 -8.34 -3.39
CA LEU A 35 0.45 -9.32 -3.51
C LEU A 35 0.94 -9.78 -2.13
N GLY A 36 1.06 -8.88 -1.16
CA GLY A 36 1.35 -9.25 0.23
C GLY A 36 0.27 -10.15 0.82
N ALA A 37 -1.01 -9.81 0.61
CA ALA A 37 -2.14 -10.57 1.11
C ALA A 37 -2.21 -11.99 0.51
N THR A 38 -1.96 -12.15 -0.79
CA THR A 38 -1.98 -13.48 -1.42
C THR A 38 -0.88 -14.40 -0.89
N ILE A 39 0.32 -13.86 -0.62
CA ILE A 39 1.41 -14.63 -0.01
C ILE A 39 1.02 -15.09 1.39
N LEU A 40 0.45 -14.21 2.22
CA LEU A 40 0.02 -14.54 3.58
C LEU A 40 -1.11 -15.58 3.58
N LEU A 41 -2.10 -15.44 2.69
CA LEU A 41 -3.18 -16.41 2.54
C LEU A 41 -2.68 -17.77 2.03
N GLY A 42 -1.75 -17.78 1.06
CA GLY A 42 -1.12 -19.00 0.57
C GLY A 42 -0.35 -19.73 1.67
N ALA A 43 0.42 -18.99 2.48
CA ALA A 43 1.10 -19.55 3.65
C ALA A 43 0.10 -20.09 4.69
N GLY A 44 -1.01 -19.39 4.93
CA GLY A 44 -2.09 -19.86 5.81
C GLY A 44 -2.77 -21.14 5.32
N ILE A 45 -3.04 -21.27 4.02
CA ILE A 45 -3.61 -22.49 3.44
C ILE A 45 -2.60 -23.65 3.53
N TRP A 46 -1.33 -23.39 3.25
CA TRP A 46 -0.26 -24.39 3.40
C TRP A 46 -0.19 -24.93 4.83
N CYS A 47 -0.34 -24.03 5.80
CA CYS A 47 -0.46 -24.33 7.21
C CYS A 47 -1.59 -25.34 7.51
N LEU A 48 -2.79 -25.06 6.99
CA LEU A 48 -3.98 -25.89 7.19
C LEU A 48 -3.86 -27.29 6.58
N VAL A 49 -3.21 -27.40 5.41
CA VAL A 49 -3.14 -28.66 4.66
C VAL A 49 -1.96 -29.52 5.11
N ASN A 50 -0.80 -28.91 5.38
CA ASN A 50 0.44 -29.66 5.58
C ASN A 50 0.88 -29.77 7.05
N GLY A 51 0.14 -29.15 7.98
CA GLY A 51 -0.07 -29.55 9.39
C GLY A 51 1.12 -29.76 10.32
N ASN A 52 2.37 -29.66 9.86
CA ASN A 52 3.54 -29.87 10.70
C ASN A 52 4.77 -29.23 10.06
N GLY A 53 5.06 -27.98 10.41
CA GLY A 53 6.28 -27.28 10.02
C GLY A 53 6.18 -25.77 10.19
N SER A 54 7.31 -25.13 10.48
CA SER A 54 7.42 -23.67 10.39
C SER A 54 7.44 -23.27 8.91
N PHE A 55 6.73 -22.22 8.51
CA PHE A 55 6.91 -21.63 7.18
C PHE A 55 8.34 -21.05 7.14
N THR A 56 9.29 -21.83 6.60
CA THR A 56 10.74 -21.53 6.55
C THR A 56 11.10 -20.21 5.82
N GLY A 57 10.12 -19.48 5.29
CA GLY A 57 10.30 -18.17 4.67
C GLY A 57 9.81 -17.03 5.57
N GLY A 58 10.41 -16.84 6.74
CA GLY A 58 10.23 -15.61 7.50
C GLY A 58 10.85 -14.44 6.75
N LEU A 59 10.08 -13.39 6.48
CA LEU A 59 10.61 -12.16 5.91
C LEU A 59 11.17 -11.34 7.08
N GLU A 60 12.49 -11.26 7.16
CA GLU A 60 13.20 -10.42 8.13
C GLU A 60 13.89 -9.28 7.37
N TRP A 61 13.40 -8.06 7.59
CA TRP A 61 14.07 -6.84 7.15
C TRP A 61 14.87 -6.27 8.31
N GLU A 62 16.17 -6.00 8.11
CA GLU A 62 17.00 -5.33 9.11
C GLU A 62 16.42 -3.95 9.44
N GLY A 63 16.07 -3.75 10.73
CA GLY A 63 15.42 -2.52 11.22
C GLY A 63 13.91 -2.42 10.94
N GLY A 64 13.25 -3.51 10.50
CA GLY A 64 11.86 -3.48 10.03
C GLY A 64 10.95 -4.61 10.53
N LEU A 65 9.96 -4.94 9.71
CA LEU A 65 8.91 -5.92 10.01
C LEU A 65 9.45 -7.35 9.94
N ARG A 66 9.29 -8.11 11.03
CA ARG A 66 9.59 -9.54 11.11
C ARG A 66 8.28 -10.31 11.10
N VAL A 67 8.01 -11.04 10.01
CA VAL A 67 6.82 -11.90 9.91
C VAL A 67 7.25 -13.35 9.99
N ALA A 68 6.98 -13.99 11.13
CA ALA A 68 7.13 -15.41 11.32
C ALA A 68 5.74 -16.04 11.39
N LEU A 69 5.44 -16.95 10.46
CA LEU A 69 4.20 -17.72 10.44
C LEU A 69 4.50 -19.11 10.97
N GLU A 70 4.12 -19.35 12.23
CA GLU A 70 4.22 -20.66 12.86
C GLU A 70 2.90 -21.42 12.64
N CYS A 71 2.99 -22.61 12.05
CA CYS A 71 1.84 -23.49 11.88
C CYS A 71 1.73 -24.42 13.08
N LYS A 72 0.60 -24.34 13.77
CA LYS A 72 0.29 -25.12 14.97
C LYS A 72 -0.99 -25.91 14.78
#